data_AF-A0A2M7JW69-F1
#
_entry.id   AF-A0A2M7JW69-F1
#
_cell.length_a   1.000
_cell.length_b   1.000
_cell.length_c   1.000
_cell.angle_alpha   90.00
_cell.angle_beta   90.00
_cell.angle_gamma   90.00
#
_symmetry.space_group_name_H-M   'P 1'
#
loop_
_entity.id
_entity.type
_entity.pdbx_description
1 polymer ?
#
loop_
_entity_poly.entity_id
_entity_poly.type
_entity_poly.pdbx_seq_one_letter_code
_entity_poly.pdbx_strand_id
1 'polypeptide(L)'
;MREGKDMESDSQSIKTSACPSCGEGNEKGNQFCVYCGGSLPRRRETRFKKRYILFGAIGLILVGVTIFFWIGGFEPKLVGRVNGEGITRKEFSKRVERAKKFYELRYGQKLFQGEEGKENLNRLKTDILDEMTTEKILLQEAKTTGYSSAPDEEIVKQVEAIKKKHGLSDADLKQKMSGSIEDLKEELRKEWIISQFVEKAVLKGDQQNGNLLFAQWFTKTKAKAKIETYEKLQPVSTAKPSCCRSGCGGERAQPLDPKIEQEAKTKALEYYEKKTQKKGASARVTNFGCHVQVDIIEDGKVVVSLTYRQGEVQEI
;
A
#
# COMPACT_ATOMS: atom_id res chain seq x y z
N MET A 1 -64.33 -29.51 57.32
CA MET A 1 -64.97 -28.49 58.18
C MET A 1 -63.91 -27.92 59.11
N ARG A 2 -63.99 -26.60 59.37
CA ARG A 2 -63.03 -25.74 60.11
C ARG A 2 -61.80 -25.34 59.30
N GLU A 3 -61.32 -24.10 59.31
CA GLU A 3 -61.65 -22.84 60.02
C GLU A 3 -60.98 -21.73 59.17
N GLY A 4 -61.66 -20.63 58.85
CA GLY A 4 -61.50 -19.38 59.59
C GLY A 4 -60.15 -18.71 59.28
N LYS A 5 -60.03 -17.97 58.18
CA LYS A 5 -58.87 -17.09 57.91
C LYS A 5 -59.22 -15.69 58.39
N ASP A 6 -58.62 -15.30 59.50
CA ASP A 6 -58.75 -13.97 60.08
C ASP A 6 -58.14 -12.91 59.14
N MET A 7 -58.91 -11.84 58.97
CA MET A 7 -58.62 -10.70 58.12
C MET A 7 -57.88 -9.66 58.97
N GLU A 8 -56.56 -9.65 58.87
CA GLU A 8 -55.70 -8.75 59.63
C GLU A 8 -55.81 -7.32 59.08
N SER A 9 -56.37 -6.43 59.91
CA SER A 9 -56.65 -5.02 59.64
C SER A 9 -55.36 -4.20 59.68
N ASP A 10 -54.83 -3.87 58.50
CA ASP A 10 -53.62 -3.05 58.32
C ASP A 10 -53.93 -1.57 58.59
N SER A 11 -53.82 -1.15 59.86
CA SER A 11 -53.97 0.24 60.30
C SER A 11 -52.72 1.04 59.92
N GLN A 12 -52.69 1.56 58.69
CA GLN A 12 -51.63 2.45 58.23
C GLN A 12 -51.74 3.80 58.96
N SER A 13 -50.77 4.10 59.83
CA SER A 13 -50.63 5.38 60.51
C SER A 13 -50.54 6.52 59.49
N ILE A 14 -51.62 7.28 59.31
CA ILE A 14 -51.66 8.40 58.37
C ILE A 14 -50.68 9.47 58.87
N LYS A 15 -49.58 9.66 58.13
CA LYS A 15 -48.57 10.69 58.45
C LYS A 15 -49.15 12.07 58.16
N THR A 16 -49.64 12.76 59.18
CA THR A 16 -50.13 14.14 59.07
C THR A 16 -49.00 15.16 59.14
N SER A 17 -49.24 16.36 58.60
CA SER A 17 -48.40 17.55 58.76
C SER A 17 -49.26 18.71 59.24
N ALA A 18 -48.80 19.44 60.26
CA ALA A 18 -49.54 20.57 60.82
C ALA A 18 -49.65 21.73 59.83
N CYS A 19 -50.83 22.33 59.75
CA CYS A 19 -51.08 23.52 58.96
C CYS A 19 -50.38 24.74 59.61
N PRO A 20 -49.60 25.52 58.86
CA PRO A 20 -48.93 26.71 59.42
C PRO A 20 -49.91 27.85 59.76
N SER A 21 -51.13 27.85 59.20
CA SER A 21 -52.13 28.88 59.45
C SER A 21 -52.98 28.62 60.69
N CYS A 22 -53.34 27.36 60.96
CA CYS A 22 -54.27 27.03 62.06
C CYS A 22 -53.77 25.93 63.00
N GLY A 23 -52.60 25.33 62.76
CA GLY A 23 -52.03 24.27 63.59
C GLY A 23 -52.63 22.87 63.37
N GLU A 24 -53.78 22.76 62.70
CA GLU A 24 -54.46 21.47 62.52
C GLU A 24 -53.69 20.48 61.65
N GLY A 25 -53.80 19.19 62.00
CA GLY A 25 -53.18 18.10 61.26
C GLY A 25 -53.80 17.91 59.89
N ASN A 26 -52.98 17.92 58.84
CA ASN A 26 -53.46 17.71 57.47
C ASN A 26 -52.78 16.50 56.82
N GLU A 27 -53.50 15.83 55.91
CA GLU A 27 -52.93 14.73 55.13
C GLU A 27 -51.83 15.21 54.19
N LYS A 28 -50.75 14.43 54.07
CA LYS A 28 -49.65 14.74 53.17
C LYS A 28 -50.11 14.70 51.71
N GLY A 29 -49.99 15.84 51.02
CA GLY A 29 -50.30 15.97 49.60
C GLY A 29 -51.37 17.02 49.29
N ASN A 30 -52.15 17.43 50.29
CA ASN A 30 -53.14 18.48 50.14
C ASN A 30 -52.49 19.83 49.85
N GLN A 31 -53.07 20.58 48.91
CA GLN A 31 -52.61 21.91 48.55
C GLN A 31 -53.15 22.99 49.49
N PHE A 32 -54.25 22.69 50.19
CA PHE A 32 -54.92 23.59 51.13
C PHE A 32 -55.31 22.83 52.39
N CYS A 33 -55.38 23.53 53.53
CA CYS A 33 -55.85 22.97 54.77
C CYS A 33 -57.37 22.75 54.71
N VAL A 34 -57.81 21.53 55.04
CA VAL A 34 -59.24 21.15 55.02
C VAL A 34 -60.06 21.84 56.13
N TYR A 35 -59.40 22.38 57.16
CA TYR A 35 -60.06 23.03 58.28
C TYR A 35 -60.17 24.55 58.15
N CYS A 36 -59.14 25.22 57.61
CA CYS A 36 -59.08 26.68 57.55
C CYS A 36 -58.97 27.26 56.13
N GLY A 37 -58.81 26.41 55.11
CA GLY A 37 -58.62 26.84 53.71
C GLY A 37 -57.25 27.43 53.39
N GLY A 38 -56.35 27.60 54.38
CA GLY A 38 -55.01 28.14 54.17
C GLY A 38 -54.14 27.26 53.27
N SER A 39 -53.35 27.87 52.38
CA SER A 39 -52.46 27.14 51.46
C SER A 39 -51.31 26.43 52.20
N LEU A 40 -51.05 25.17 51.86
CA LEU A 40 -49.94 24.39 52.42
C LEU A 40 -48.70 24.49 51.51
N PRO A 41 -47.48 24.58 52.06
CA PRO A 41 -46.26 24.72 51.27
C PRO A 41 -46.02 23.45 50.43
N ARG A 42 -46.06 23.60 49.09
CA ARG A 42 -45.84 22.49 48.15
C ARG A 42 -44.38 22.01 48.24
N ARG A 43 -44.15 20.82 48.80
CA ARG A 43 -42.82 20.20 48.84
C ARG A 43 -42.40 19.84 47.41
N ARG A 44 -41.62 20.73 46.79
CA ARG A 44 -41.07 20.56 45.44
C ARG A 44 -39.95 19.50 45.51
N GLU A 45 -40.33 18.22 45.48
CA GLU A 45 -39.36 17.12 45.50
C GLU A 45 -38.39 17.21 44.32
N THR A 46 -37.10 16.99 44.63
CA THR A 46 -35.90 17.23 43.81
C THR A 46 -35.75 16.25 42.64
N ARG A 47 -36.81 16.06 41.84
CA ARG A 47 -36.84 15.16 40.68
C ARG A 47 -35.86 15.58 39.57
N PHE A 48 -35.45 16.85 39.54
CA PHE A 48 -34.48 17.38 38.59
C PHE A 48 -33.03 16.96 38.88
N LYS A 49 -32.60 16.90 40.15
CA LYS A 49 -31.19 16.58 40.50
C LYS A 49 -30.78 15.16 40.08
N LYS A 50 -31.68 14.18 40.20
CA LYS A 50 -31.39 12.79 39.80
C LYS A 50 -31.29 12.61 38.27
N ARG A 51 -32.01 13.41 37.47
CA ARG A 51 -31.94 13.36 36.00
C ARG A 51 -30.62 13.93 35.48
N TYR A 52 -30.13 15.05 36.03
CA TYR A 52 -28.83 15.62 35.61
C TYR A 52 -27.65 14.70 35.91
N ILE A 53 -27.67 13.95 37.02
CA ILE A 53 -26.62 12.98 37.35
C ILE A 53 -26.61 11.83 36.32
N LEU A 54 -27.78 11.32 35.92
CA LEU A 54 -27.89 10.26 34.91
C LEU A 54 -27.40 10.73 33.52
N PHE A 55 -27.82 11.92 33.08
CA PHE A 55 -27.37 12.49 31.80
C PHE A 55 -25.89 12.85 31.80
N GLY A 56 -25.34 13.34 32.92
CA GLY A 56 -23.91 13.60 33.08
C GLY A 56 -23.06 12.33 33.00
N ALA A 57 -23.50 11.23 33.61
CA ALA A 57 -22.81 9.94 33.55
C ALA A 57 -22.80 9.34 32.13
N ILE A 58 -23.92 9.42 31.41
CA ILE A 58 -24.01 8.96 30.01
C ILE A 58 -23.12 9.81 29.10
N GLY A 59 -23.10 11.13 29.30
CA GLY A 59 -22.21 12.03 28.56
C GLY A 59 -20.72 11.69 28.75
N LEU A 60 -20.30 11.41 29.99
CA LEU A 60 -18.91 11.01 30.28
C LEU A 60 -18.53 9.67 29.64
N ILE A 61 -19.44 8.70 29.60
CA ILE A 61 -19.20 7.41 28.94
C ILE A 61 -19.05 7.61 27.42
N LEU A 62 -19.91 8.42 26.80
CA LEU A 62 -19.81 8.71 25.36
C LEU A 62 -18.54 9.49 24.99
N VAL A 63 -18.11 10.43 25.84
CA VAL A 63 -16.82 11.12 25.69
C VAL A 63 -15.65 10.14 25.87
N GLY A 64 -15.72 9.23 26.86
CA GLY A 64 -14.71 8.20 27.05
C GLY A 64 -14.60 7.23 25.86
N VAL A 65 -15.73 6.80 25.29
CA VAL A 65 -15.77 5.94 24.09
C VAL A 65 -15.21 6.67 22.87
N THR A 66 -15.57 7.94 22.66
CA THR A 66 -15.04 8.72 21.53
C THR A 66 -13.54 8.99 21.66
N ILE A 67 -13.04 9.28 22.87
CA ILE A 67 -11.59 9.40 23.14
C ILE A 67 -10.87 8.06 22.97
N PHE A 68 -11.46 6.95 23.43
CA PHE A 68 -10.90 5.61 23.23
C PHE A 68 -10.83 5.21 21.76
N PHE A 69 -11.84 5.56 20.96
CA PHE A 69 -11.81 5.37 19.51
C PHE A 69 -10.81 6.30 18.79
N TRP A 70 -10.57 7.51 19.30
CA TRP A 70 -9.59 8.44 18.76
C TRP A 70 -8.13 8.10 19.13
N ILE A 71 -7.89 7.53 20.31
CA ILE A 71 -6.53 7.23 20.81
C ILE A 71 -6.14 5.76 20.58
N GLY A 72 -7.07 4.81 20.56
CA GLY A 72 -6.77 3.37 20.66
C GLY A 72 -7.02 2.49 19.42
N GLY A 73 -7.42 3.03 18.27
CA GLY A 73 -8.22 2.23 17.34
C GLY A 73 -7.68 1.86 15.97
N PHE A 74 -6.60 2.47 15.46
CA PHE A 74 -6.16 2.22 14.08
C PHE A 74 -4.64 2.45 13.92
N GLU A 75 -3.82 1.68 14.63
CA GLU A 75 -2.45 1.55 14.14
C GLU A 75 -2.49 0.89 12.76
N PRO A 76 -2.01 1.56 11.69
CA PRO A 76 -2.03 0.97 10.37
C PRO A 76 -1.16 -0.27 10.40
N LYS A 77 -1.74 -1.45 10.09
CA LYS A 77 -0.95 -2.70 10.00
C LYS A 77 0.23 -2.46 9.07
N LEU A 78 1.45 -2.51 9.59
CA LEU A 78 2.67 -2.27 8.82
C LEU A 78 3.18 -3.57 8.21
N VAL A 79 3.72 -3.49 7.00
CA VAL A 79 4.44 -4.60 6.34
C VAL A 79 5.95 -4.41 6.39
N GLY A 80 6.39 -3.18 6.66
CA GLY A 80 7.78 -2.85 6.89
C GLY A 80 7.94 -1.41 7.35
N ARG A 81 9.18 -1.00 7.56
CA ARG A 81 9.57 0.35 8.00
C ARG A 81 10.95 0.68 7.48
N VAL A 82 11.14 1.93 7.07
CA VAL A 82 12.42 2.48 6.60
C VAL A 82 12.74 3.73 7.40
N ASN A 83 13.82 3.71 8.18
CA ASN A 83 14.25 4.83 9.04
C ASN A 83 13.13 5.39 9.94
N GLY A 84 12.25 4.52 10.46
CA GLY A 84 11.11 4.95 11.29
C GLY A 84 9.79 5.13 10.53
N GLU A 85 9.82 5.36 9.21
CA GLU A 85 8.61 5.54 8.41
C GLU A 85 8.02 4.21 7.95
N GLY A 86 6.76 3.95 8.32
CA GLY A 86 6.08 2.69 8.01
C GLY A 86 5.66 2.55 6.54
N ILE A 87 5.72 1.33 6.02
CA ILE A 87 5.05 0.88 4.80
C ILE A 87 3.76 0.20 5.23
N THR A 88 2.60 0.74 4.86
CA THR A 88 1.33 0.19 5.33
C THR A 88 0.91 -1.03 4.50
N ARG A 89 0.20 -1.96 5.13
CA ARG A 89 -0.42 -3.12 4.48
C ARG A 89 -1.35 -2.70 3.35
N LYS A 90 -2.09 -1.60 3.54
CA LYS A 90 -3.05 -1.10 2.54
C LYS A 90 -2.33 -0.66 1.26
N GLU A 91 -1.27 0.14 1.38
CA GLU A 91 -0.47 0.59 0.23
C GLU A 91 0.19 -0.58 -0.48
N PHE A 92 0.81 -1.48 0.29
CA PHE A 92 1.47 -2.65 -0.24
C PHE A 92 0.51 -3.56 -1.02
N SER A 93 -0.65 -3.91 -0.43
CA SER A 93 -1.63 -4.74 -1.12
C SER A 93 -2.18 -4.06 -2.38
N LYS A 94 -2.37 -2.73 -2.36
CA LYS A 94 -2.80 -1.97 -3.55
C LYS A 94 -1.76 -2.09 -4.68
N ARG A 95 -0.47 -1.98 -4.38
CA ARG A 95 0.61 -2.13 -5.38
C ARG A 95 0.74 -3.56 -5.88
N VAL A 96 0.67 -4.55 -4.99
CA VAL A 96 0.69 -5.96 -5.38
C VAL A 96 -0.47 -6.31 -6.32
N GLU A 97 -1.70 -5.90 -6.01
CA GLU A 97 -2.85 -6.19 -6.88
C GLU A 97 -2.76 -5.48 -8.24
N ARG A 98 -2.26 -4.24 -8.26
CA ARG A 98 -2.03 -3.50 -9.51
C ARG A 98 -0.99 -4.22 -10.38
N ALA A 99 0.14 -4.61 -9.79
CA ALA A 99 1.19 -5.32 -10.51
C ALA A 99 0.70 -6.71 -10.96
N LYS A 100 0.01 -7.45 -10.09
CA LYS A 100 -0.58 -8.76 -10.41
C LYS A 100 -1.47 -8.68 -11.66
N LYS A 101 -2.41 -7.73 -11.71
CA LYS A 101 -3.28 -7.53 -12.87
C LYS A 101 -2.50 -7.24 -14.15
N PHE A 102 -1.46 -6.41 -14.06
CA PHE A 102 -0.61 -6.09 -15.21
C PHE A 102 0.13 -7.34 -15.73
N TYR A 103 0.69 -8.14 -14.83
CA TYR A 103 1.34 -9.40 -15.19
C TYR A 103 0.36 -10.43 -15.76
N GLU A 104 -0.84 -10.55 -15.20
CA GLU A 104 -1.90 -11.41 -15.76
C GLU A 104 -2.34 -10.96 -17.16
N LEU A 105 -2.40 -9.65 -17.40
CA LEU A 105 -2.70 -9.11 -18.74
C LEU A 105 -1.61 -9.47 -19.76
N ARG A 106 -0.34 -9.45 -19.33
CA ARG A 106 0.82 -9.64 -20.22
C ARG A 106 1.19 -11.10 -20.45
N TYR A 107 1.07 -11.93 -19.42
CA TYR A 107 1.58 -13.30 -19.40
C TYR A 107 0.47 -14.36 -19.22
N GLY A 108 -0.78 -13.93 -19.03
CA GLY A 108 -1.95 -14.80 -18.96
C GLY A 108 -2.58 -14.88 -17.55
N GLN A 109 -3.92 -15.02 -17.52
CA GLN A 109 -4.72 -14.97 -16.28
C GLN A 109 -4.47 -16.12 -15.29
N LYS A 110 -3.73 -17.16 -15.70
CA LYS A 110 -3.40 -18.31 -14.85
C LYS A 110 -2.02 -18.21 -14.18
N LEU A 111 -1.26 -17.13 -14.42
CA LEU A 111 0.11 -16.95 -13.94
C LEU A 111 0.26 -17.15 -12.42
N PHE A 112 -0.75 -16.76 -11.65
CA PHE A 112 -0.76 -16.83 -10.18
C PHE A 112 -1.65 -17.95 -9.63
N GLN A 113 -2.02 -18.94 -10.45
CA GLN A 113 -2.82 -20.11 -10.05
C GLN A 113 -1.94 -21.34 -9.84
N GLY A 114 -2.36 -22.26 -8.96
CA GLY A 114 -1.59 -23.47 -8.62
C GLY A 114 -0.38 -23.21 -7.73
N GLU A 115 0.46 -24.23 -7.53
CA GLU A 115 1.67 -24.13 -6.68
C GLU A 115 2.72 -23.18 -7.27
N GLU A 116 2.98 -23.26 -8.57
CA GLU A 116 3.86 -22.31 -9.27
C GLU A 116 3.34 -20.87 -9.18
N GLY A 117 2.02 -20.71 -9.27
CA GLY A 117 1.38 -19.40 -9.10
C GLY A 117 1.55 -18.78 -7.71
N LYS A 118 1.62 -19.61 -6.66
CA LYS A 118 1.93 -19.14 -5.29
C LYS A 118 3.38 -18.65 -5.20
N GLU A 119 4.32 -19.35 -5.82
CA GLU A 119 5.73 -18.95 -5.88
C GLU A 119 5.88 -17.61 -6.65
N ASN A 120 5.23 -17.51 -7.81
CA ASN A 120 5.18 -16.27 -8.61
C ASN A 120 4.61 -15.11 -7.80
N LEU A 121 3.52 -15.34 -7.05
CA LEU A 121 2.92 -14.31 -6.21
C LEU A 121 3.83 -13.90 -5.05
N ASN A 122 4.55 -14.86 -4.44
CA ASN A 122 5.50 -14.58 -3.37
C ASN A 122 6.71 -13.78 -3.89
N ARG A 123 7.21 -14.10 -5.08
CA ARG A 123 8.25 -13.30 -5.75
C ARG A 123 7.77 -11.89 -6.04
N LEU A 124 6.58 -11.75 -6.64
CA LEU A 124 5.97 -10.44 -6.90
C LEU A 124 5.83 -9.60 -5.62
N LYS A 125 5.34 -10.20 -4.54
CA LYS A 125 5.25 -9.51 -3.23
C LYS A 125 6.61 -9.05 -2.71
N THR A 126 7.65 -9.86 -2.91
CA THR A 126 9.02 -9.52 -2.52
C THR A 126 9.53 -8.33 -3.33
N ASP A 127 9.35 -8.38 -4.64
CA ASP A 127 9.78 -7.31 -5.56
C ASP A 127 9.07 -5.99 -5.24
N ILE A 128 7.75 -6.02 -5.01
CA ILE A 128 6.98 -4.82 -4.65
C ILE A 128 7.41 -4.27 -3.29
N LEU A 129 7.77 -5.12 -2.31
CA LEU A 129 8.23 -4.62 -1.01
C LEU A 129 9.60 -3.97 -1.13
N ASP A 130 10.51 -4.54 -1.91
CA ASP A 130 11.85 -3.95 -2.16
C ASP A 130 11.74 -2.65 -2.96
N GLU A 131 10.83 -2.57 -3.93
CA GLU A 131 10.52 -1.33 -4.66
C GLU A 131 10.00 -0.24 -3.72
N MET A 132 9.02 -0.55 -2.87
CA MET A 132 8.49 0.40 -1.88
C MET A 132 9.54 0.84 -0.86
N THR A 133 10.43 -0.07 -0.48
CA THR A 133 11.56 0.22 0.40
C THR A 133 12.53 1.19 -0.28
N THR A 134 12.87 0.92 -1.54
CA THR A 134 13.74 1.77 -2.36
C THR A 134 13.13 3.15 -2.56
N GLU A 135 11.85 3.23 -2.95
CA GLU A 135 11.12 4.49 -3.07
C GLU A 135 11.18 5.30 -1.77
N LYS A 136 10.94 4.66 -0.61
CA LYS A 136 11.02 5.35 0.67
C LYS A 136 12.41 5.89 0.97
N ILE A 137 13.47 5.11 0.72
CA ILE A 137 14.85 5.60 0.90
C ILE A 137 15.08 6.83 0.02
N LEU A 138 14.69 6.76 -1.26
CA LEU A 138 14.87 7.86 -2.20
C LEU A 138 14.10 9.11 -1.78
N LEU A 139 12.83 8.97 -1.35
CA LEU A 139 12.02 10.10 -0.89
C LEU A 139 12.56 10.71 0.40
N GLN A 140 13.08 9.90 1.32
CA GLN A 140 13.70 10.39 2.55
C GLN A 140 14.97 11.19 2.25
N GLU A 141 15.85 10.66 1.39
CA GLU A 141 17.07 11.37 0.96
C GLU A 141 16.75 12.63 0.13
N ALA A 142 15.74 12.59 -0.72
CA ALA A 142 15.25 13.75 -1.45
C ALA A 142 14.79 14.84 -0.46
N LYS A 143 13.99 14.46 0.55
CA LYS A 143 13.48 15.38 1.57
C LYS A 143 14.61 15.99 2.40
N THR A 144 15.60 15.20 2.84
CA THR A 144 16.75 15.71 3.63
C THR A 144 17.65 16.65 2.83
N THR A 145 17.64 16.54 1.49
CA THR A 145 18.41 17.40 0.58
C THR A 145 17.62 18.55 -0.03
N GLY A 146 16.39 18.80 0.47
CA GLY A 146 15.56 19.95 0.08
C GLY A 146 14.57 19.69 -1.06
N TYR A 147 14.52 18.47 -1.60
CA TYR A 147 13.55 18.05 -2.61
C TYR A 147 12.31 17.45 -1.92
N SER A 148 11.43 18.31 -1.41
CA SER A 148 10.26 17.89 -0.62
C SER A 148 8.91 18.06 -1.33
N SER A 149 8.87 18.76 -2.46
CA SER A 149 7.63 19.11 -3.14
C SER A 149 7.82 19.19 -4.65
N ALA A 150 6.84 18.71 -5.41
CA ALA A 150 6.77 18.90 -6.85
C ALA A 150 5.84 20.09 -7.19
N PRO A 151 6.17 20.92 -8.19
CA PRO A 151 5.27 21.98 -8.66
C PRO A 151 3.99 21.41 -9.25
N ASP A 152 2.83 21.86 -8.79
CA ASP A 152 1.53 21.34 -9.25
C ASP A 152 1.34 21.47 -10.77
N GLU A 153 1.83 22.56 -11.36
CA GLU A 153 1.78 22.78 -12.81
C GLU A 153 2.50 21.68 -13.60
N GLU A 154 3.65 21.20 -13.10
CA GLU A 154 4.40 20.13 -13.75
C GLU A 154 3.66 18.79 -13.65
N ILE A 155 3.00 18.54 -12.53
CA ILE A 155 2.18 17.33 -12.34
C ILE A 155 0.97 17.34 -13.26
N VAL A 156 0.29 18.47 -13.40
CA VAL A 156 -0.82 18.63 -14.35
C VAL A 156 -0.34 18.40 -15.79
N LYS A 157 0.79 18.98 -16.19
CA LYS A 157 1.38 18.74 -17.52
C LYS A 157 1.68 17.27 -17.77
N GLN A 158 2.24 16.56 -16.79
CA GLN A 158 2.51 15.12 -16.93
C GLN A 158 1.23 14.29 -17.07
N VAL A 159 0.20 14.59 -16.28
CA VAL A 159 -1.12 13.94 -16.41
C VAL A 159 -1.70 14.14 -17.81
N GLU A 160 -1.67 15.37 -18.33
CA GLU A 160 -2.17 15.67 -19.68
C GLU A 160 -1.33 14.99 -20.78
N ALA A 161 -0.01 14.91 -20.60
CA ALA A 161 0.86 14.18 -21.52
C ALA A 161 0.53 12.68 -21.56
N ILE A 162 0.23 12.07 -20.41
CA ILE A 162 -0.21 10.68 -20.31
C ILE A 162 -1.56 10.50 -21.02
N LYS A 163 -2.54 11.37 -20.77
CA LYS A 163 -3.85 11.35 -21.45
C LYS A 163 -3.69 11.37 -22.96
N LYS A 164 -2.90 12.33 -23.47
CA LYS A 164 -2.66 12.51 -24.90
C LYS A 164 -1.95 11.30 -25.53
N LYS A 165 -0.91 10.78 -24.87
CA LYS A 165 -0.13 9.64 -25.37
C LYS A 165 -0.96 8.36 -25.50
N HIS A 166 -1.93 8.18 -24.61
CA HIS A 166 -2.74 6.96 -24.55
C HIS A 166 -4.17 7.15 -25.09
N GLY A 167 -4.52 8.34 -25.59
CA GLY A 167 -5.87 8.66 -26.07
C GLY A 167 -6.94 8.48 -24.99
N LEU A 168 -6.63 8.84 -23.74
CA LEU A 168 -7.51 8.61 -22.58
C LEU A 168 -8.22 9.90 -22.16
N SER A 169 -9.50 9.78 -21.84
CA SER A 169 -10.24 10.77 -21.06
C SER A 169 -10.05 10.59 -19.54
N ASP A 170 -10.52 11.55 -18.74
CA ASP A 170 -10.57 11.44 -17.28
C ASP A 170 -11.39 10.23 -16.81
N ALA A 171 -12.46 9.92 -17.53
CA ALA A 171 -13.28 8.73 -17.26
C ALA A 171 -12.50 7.44 -17.59
N ASP A 172 -11.75 7.41 -18.69
CA ASP A 172 -10.92 6.27 -19.06
C ASP A 172 -9.77 6.06 -18.08
N LEU A 173 -9.14 7.14 -17.60
CA LEU A 173 -8.12 7.06 -16.55
C LEU A 173 -8.70 6.42 -15.29
N LYS A 174 -9.88 6.87 -14.85
CA LYS A 174 -10.56 6.32 -13.67
C LYS A 174 -10.93 4.83 -13.84
N GLN A 175 -11.25 4.40 -15.05
CA GLN A 175 -11.64 3.02 -15.33
C GLN A 175 -10.43 2.09 -15.54
N LYS A 176 -9.39 2.56 -16.23
CA LYS A 176 -8.23 1.75 -16.62
C LYS A 176 -7.12 1.76 -15.58
N MET A 177 -7.03 2.80 -14.76
CA MET A 177 -6.07 2.85 -13.67
C MET A 177 -6.70 2.32 -12.39
N SER A 178 -5.96 1.48 -11.66
CA SER A 178 -6.37 1.04 -10.32
C SER A 178 -6.15 2.17 -9.30
N GLY A 179 -6.97 3.22 -9.39
CA GLY A 179 -6.92 4.41 -8.52
C GLY A 179 -7.72 5.62 -9.06
N SER A 180 -7.81 6.67 -8.25
CA SER A 180 -8.33 7.98 -8.68
C SER A 180 -7.28 8.78 -9.49
N ILE A 181 -7.70 9.85 -10.15
CA ILE A 181 -6.77 10.82 -10.79
C ILE A 181 -5.84 11.42 -9.72
N GLU A 182 -6.34 11.62 -8.51
CA GLU A 182 -5.57 12.10 -7.37
C GLU A 182 -4.51 11.09 -6.93
N ASP A 183 -4.81 9.79 -6.92
CA ASP A 183 -3.80 8.76 -6.69
C ASP A 183 -2.68 8.83 -7.74
N LEU A 184 -3.03 9.06 -9.02
CA LEU A 184 -2.04 9.22 -10.10
C LEU A 184 -1.17 10.46 -9.85
N LYS A 185 -1.77 11.61 -9.54
CA LYS A 185 -1.03 12.85 -9.24
C LYS A 185 -0.06 12.64 -8.09
N GLU A 186 -0.45 11.94 -7.03
CA GLU A 186 0.44 11.63 -5.91
C GLU A 186 1.64 10.76 -6.31
N GLU A 187 1.43 9.73 -7.13
CA GLU A 187 2.55 8.90 -7.62
C GLU A 187 3.48 9.73 -8.53
N LEU A 188 2.92 10.56 -9.42
CA LEU A 188 3.72 11.47 -10.26
C LEU A 188 4.49 12.51 -9.46
N ARG A 189 3.93 13.02 -8.35
CA ARG A 189 4.63 13.92 -7.42
C ARG A 189 5.87 13.25 -6.85
N LYS A 190 5.73 12.01 -6.38
CA LYS A 190 6.85 11.24 -5.84
C LYS A 190 7.90 10.96 -6.91
N GLU A 191 7.48 10.50 -8.08
CA GLU A 191 8.37 10.23 -9.21
C GLU A 191 9.14 11.48 -9.64
N TRP A 192 8.47 12.64 -9.70
CA TRP A 192 9.11 13.92 -10.00
C TRP A 192 10.15 14.30 -8.94
N ILE A 193 9.80 14.20 -7.65
CA ILE A 193 10.73 14.51 -6.54
C ILE A 193 11.97 13.62 -6.64
N ILE A 194 11.78 12.30 -6.79
CA ILE A 194 12.86 11.33 -6.91
C ILE A 194 13.71 11.63 -8.14
N SER A 195 13.08 11.88 -9.29
CA SER A 195 13.78 12.19 -10.55
C SER A 195 14.66 13.42 -10.40
N GLN A 196 14.11 14.52 -9.86
CA GLN A 196 14.86 15.77 -9.67
C GLN A 196 15.99 15.60 -8.66
N PHE A 197 15.75 14.89 -7.57
CA PHE A 197 16.78 14.59 -6.58
C PHE A 197 17.92 13.76 -7.20
N VAL A 198 17.59 12.66 -7.89
CA VAL A 198 18.60 11.80 -8.51
C VAL A 198 19.40 12.59 -9.54
N GLU A 199 18.74 13.32 -10.44
CA GLU A 199 19.42 14.07 -11.49
C GLU A 199 20.36 15.15 -10.93
N LYS A 200 19.86 15.97 -9.99
CA LYS A 200 20.58 17.16 -9.52
C LYS A 200 21.54 16.88 -8.37
N ALA A 201 21.18 16.01 -7.44
CA ALA A 201 21.97 15.74 -6.24
C ALA A 201 22.85 14.50 -6.36
N VAL A 202 22.35 13.42 -6.98
CA VAL A 202 23.08 12.15 -7.08
C VAL A 202 23.99 12.14 -8.31
N LEU A 203 23.43 12.41 -9.49
CA LEU A 203 24.17 12.35 -10.77
C LEU A 203 24.93 13.64 -11.07
N LYS A 204 24.46 14.78 -10.54
CA LYS A 204 25.05 16.11 -10.77
C LYS A 204 25.24 16.42 -12.26
N GLY A 205 24.35 15.92 -13.11
CA GLY A 205 24.39 16.07 -14.57
C GLY A 205 25.26 15.06 -15.34
N ASP A 206 25.96 14.12 -14.68
CA ASP A 206 26.69 13.05 -15.39
C ASP A 206 25.74 11.94 -15.84
N GLN A 207 25.23 12.08 -17.06
CA GLN A 207 24.37 11.09 -17.69
C GLN A 207 25.14 9.90 -18.29
N GLN A 208 26.44 10.04 -18.59
CA GLN A 208 27.21 8.96 -19.21
C GLN A 208 27.49 7.83 -18.21
N ASN A 209 27.78 8.18 -16.95
CA ASN A 209 28.01 7.22 -15.88
C ASN A 209 26.83 7.08 -14.91
N GLY A 210 25.65 7.58 -15.29
CA GLY A 210 24.51 7.76 -14.39
C GLY A 210 24.15 6.50 -13.61
N ASN A 211 24.09 5.34 -14.28
CA ASN A 211 23.76 4.06 -13.65
C ASN A 211 24.80 3.63 -12.60
N LEU A 212 26.09 3.81 -12.90
CA LEU A 212 27.17 3.44 -11.97
C LEU A 212 27.17 4.36 -10.74
N LEU A 213 27.03 5.68 -10.97
CA LEU A 213 26.97 6.68 -9.90
C LEU A 213 25.78 6.44 -8.99
N PHE A 214 24.60 6.23 -9.58
CA PHE A 214 23.39 5.92 -8.82
C PHE A 214 23.55 4.61 -8.03
N ALA A 215 24.04 3.54 -8.65
CA ALA A 215 24.21 2.26 -7.97
C ALA A 215 25.19 2.35 -6.79
N GLN A 216 26.33 3.03 -6.96
CA GLN A 216 27.31 3.24 -5.90
C GLN A 216 26.73 4.09 -4.76
N TRP A 217 26.05 5.18 -5.10
CA TRP A 217 25.40 6.04 -4.12
C TRP A 217 24.31 5.29 -3.37
N PHE A 218 23.38 4.65 -4.08
CA PHE A 218 22.24 3.95 -3.50
C PHE A 218 22.67 2.78 -2.62
N THR A 219 23.72 2.04 -3.01
CA THR A 219 24.29 0.97 -2.18
C THR A 219 24.77 1.51 -0.82
N LYS A 220 25.50 2.63 -0.83
CA LYS A 220 25.98 3.28 0.41
C LYS A 220 24.83 3.81 1.25
N THR A 221 23.82 4.39 0.62
CA THR A 221 22.62 4.91 1.30
C THR A 221 21.78 3.78 1.90
N LYS A 222 21.49 2.72 1.13
CA LYS A 222 20.74 1.55 1.58
C LYS A 222 21.43 0.85 2.75
N ALA A 223 22.77 0.78 2.76
CA ALA A 223 23.54 0.22 3.87
C ALA A 223 23.42 1.02 5.17
N LYS A 224 23.12 2.32 5.11
CA LYS A 224 22.90 3.18 6.28
C LYS A 224 21.45 3.18 6.75
N ALA A 225 20.51 2.77 5.88
CA ALA A 225 19.10 2.79 6.19
C ALA A 225 18.73 1.67 7.18
N LYS A 226 17.92 2.01 8.19
CA LYS A 226 17.31 1.03 9.09
C LYS A 226 16.05 0.46 8.44
N ILE A 227 16.16 -0.75 7.90
CA ILE A 227 15.05 -1.44 7.23
C ILE A 227 14.53 -2.56 8.13
N GLU A 228 13.25 -2.50 8.45
CA GLU A 228 12.54 -3.53 9.23
C GLU A 228 11.43 -4.12 8.34
N THR A 229 11.41 -5.43 8.15
CA THR A 229 10.37 -6.13 7.38
C THR A 229 9.49 -6.94 8.32
N TYR A 230 8.19 -6.67 8.30
CA TYR A 230 7.20 -7.38 9.11
C TYR A 230 6.36 -8.36 8.28
N GLU A 231 6.36 -8.21 6.95
CA GLU A 231 5.67 -9.13 6.06
C GLU A 231 6.37 -10.49 6.06
N LYS A 232 5.59 -11.54 6.33
CA LYS A 232 6.06 -12.93 6.24
C LYS A 232 6.12 -13.36 4.78
N LEU A 233 7.21 -13.02 4.11
CA LEU A 233 7.52 -13.52 2.78
C LEU A 233 8.19 -14.89 2.91
N GLN A 234 7.73 -15.88 2.15
CA GLN A 234 8.42 -17.17 2.13
C GLN A 234 9.77 -16.97 1.44
N PRO A 235 10.86 -17.62 1.89
CA PRO A 235 12.09 -17.63 1.14
C PRO A 235 11.79 -18.21 -0.24
N VAL A 236 11.97 -17.40 -1.29
CA VAL A 236 11.87 -17.90 -2.66
C VAL A 236 12.92 -18.99 -2.79
N SER A 237 12.48 -20.22 -3.04
CA SER A 237 13.38 -21.36 -3.17
C SER A 237 14.31 -21.09 -4.35
N THR A 238 15.54 -20.70 -4.07
CA THR A 238 16.55 -20.40 -5.09
C THR A 238 17.10 -21.66 -5.76
N ALA A 239 16.37 -22.78 -5.69
CA ALA A 239 16.78 -24.08 -6.23
C ALA A 239 16.47 -24.24 -7.73
N LYS A 240 15.83 -23.26 -8.37
CA LYS A 240 15.87 -23.12 -9.84
C LYS A 240 16.46 -21.75 -10.17
N PRO A 241 17.47 -21.66 -11.04
CA PRO A 241 18.09 -20.39 -11.41
C PRO A 241 17.08 -19.56 -12.21
N SER A 242 16.24 -18.81 -11.49
CA SER A 242 15.44 -17.71 -12.02
C SER A 242 16.40 -16.58 -12.34
N CYS A 243 16.53 -16.25 -13.63
CA CYS A 243 17.48 -15.33 -14.28
C CYS A 243 17.49 -13.86 -13.81
N CYS A 244 17.05 -13.54 -12.60
CA CYS A 244 16.85 -12.17 -12.13
C CYS A 244 17.45 -11.87 -10.75
N ARG A 245 18.40 -12.69 -10.25
CA ARG A 245 19.02 -12.46 -8.93
C ARG A 245 20.44 -11.90 -9.01
N SER A 246 20.57 -10.80 -9.74
CA SER A 246 21.64 -9.81 -9.56
C SER A 246 21.19 -8.57 -10.33
N GLY A 247 21.29 -7.41 -9.68
CA GLY A 247 20.72 -6.17 -10.20
C GLY A 247 21.20 -5.82 -11.59
N CYS A 248 20.47 -4.90 -12.23
CA CYS A 248 20.91 -4.17 -13.42
C CYS A 248 22.12 -3.24 -13.12
N GLY A 249 23.13 -3.76 -12.43
CA GLY A 249 24.48 -3.23 -12.43
C GLY A 249 25.20 -3.85 -13.61
N GLY A 250 25.65 -3.01 -14.54
CA GLY A 250 26.47 -3.44 -15.67
C GLY A 250 27.81 -4.00 -15.21
N GLU A 251 27.82 -5.22 -14.69
CA GLU A 251 28.97 -6.08 -14.89
C GLU A 251 29.08 -6.28 -16.40
N ARG A 252 30.17 -5.80 -16.99
CA ARG A 252 30.53 -6.12 -18.37
C ARG A 252 30.40 -7.62 -18.49
N ALA A 253 29.49 -8.09 -19.35
CA ALA A 253 29.34 -9.49 -19.62
C ALA A 253 30.73 -10.06 -19.88
N GLN A 254 31.13 -11.07 -19.09
CA GLN A 254 32.43 -11.68 -19.28
C GLN A 254 32.53 -12.15 -20.74
N PRO A 255 33.72 -12.04 -21.37
CA PRO A 255 33.92 -12.57 -22.71
C PRO A 255 33.40 -14.00 -22.77
N LEU A 256 32.53 -14.28 -23.74
CA LEU A 256 32.01 -15.63 -23.93
C LEU A 256 33.19 -16.56 -24.23
N ASP A 257 33.15 -17.81 -23.75
CA ASP A 257 34.16 -18.80 -24.12
C ASP A 257 34.23 -18.87 -25.66
N PRO A 258 35.42 -18.72 -26.29
CA PRO A 258 35.55 -18.71 -27.75
C PRO A 258 34.96 -19.94 -28.44
N LYS A 259 34.93 -21.10 -27.78
CA LYS A 259 34.28 -22.32 -28.31
C LYS A 259 32.77 -22.17 -28.37
N ILE A 260 32.17 -21.62 -27.31
CA ILE A 260 30.73 -21.36 -27.23
C ILE A 260 30.34 -20.27 -28.24
N GLU A 261 31.17 -19.23 -28.38
CA GLU A 261 30.94 -18.18 -29.39
C GLU A 261 30.94 -18.77 -30.81
N GLN A 262 31.92 -19.61 -31.13
CA GLN A 262 32.01 -20.26 -32.43
C GLN A 262 30.84 -21.21 -32.68
N GLU A 263 30.47 -22.02 -31.69
CA GLU A 263 29.32 -22.93 -31.78
C GLU A 263 28.01 -22.17 -32.00
N ALA A 264 27.79 -21.08 -31.26
CA ALA A 264 26.61 -20.24 -31.40
C ALA A 264 26.52 -19.61 -32.81
N LYS A 265 27.65 -19.14 -33.37
CA LYS A 265 27.70 -18.64 -34.76
C LYS A 265 27.32 -19.72 -35.77
N THR A 266 27.92 -20.91 -35.66
CA THR A 266 27.66 -22.02 -36.58
C THR A 266 26.18 -22.42 -36.54
N LYS A 267 25.61 -22.62 -35.35
CA LYS A 267 24.20 -23.00 -35.20
C LYS A 267 23.23 -21.95 -35.72
N ALA A 268 23.52 -20.68 -35.47
CA ALA A 268 22.70 -19.57 -35.95
C ALA A 268 22.70 -19.48 -37.49
N LEU A 269 23.87 -19.63 -38.11
CA LEU A 269 23.99 -19.65 -39.57
C LEU A 269 23.29 -20.89 -40.17
N GLU A 270 23.51 -22.09 -39.63
CA GLU A 270 22.81 -23.32 -40.05
C GLU A 270 21.28 -23.14 -40.00
N TYR A 271 20.77 -22.58 -38.90
CA TYR A 271 19.35 -22.27 -38.76
C TYR A 271 18.86 -21.30 -39.84
N TYR A 272 19.61 -20.22 -40.06
CA TYR A 272 19.27 -19.19 -41.04
C TYR A 272 19.28 -19.72 -42.47
N GLU A 273 20.33 -20.45 -42.88
CA GLU A 273 20.44 -21.05 -44.21
C GLU A 273 19.31 -22.07 -44.44
N LYS A 274 19.00 -22.90 -43.43
CA LYS A 274 17.89 -23.87 -43.52
C LYS A 274 16.54 -23.19 -43.69
N LYS A 275 16.32 -22.05 -43.03
CA LYS A 275 15.05 -21.32 -43.05
C LYS A 275 14.87 -20.49 -44.32
N THR A 276 15.93 -19.86 -44.81
CA THR A 276 15.85 -18.89 -45.91
C THR A 276 16.38 -19.39 -47.25
N GLN A 277 17.12 -20.51 -47.26
CA GLN A 277 17.87 -21.04 -48.40
C GLN A 277 18.90 -20.05 -48.98
N LYS A 278 19.22 -18.97 -48.25
CA LYS A 278 20.26 -18.00 -48.60
C LYS A 278 21.57 -18.36 -47.93
N LYS A 279 22.69 -18.11 -48.63
CA LYS A 279 24.06 -18.29 -48.11
C LYS A 279 24.79 -16.95 -48.09
N GLY A 280 25.84 -16.86 -47.28
CA GLY A 280 26.72 -15.69 -47.24
C GLY A 280 26.37 -14.64 -46.18
N ALA A 281 25.39 -14.91 -45.32
CA ALA A 281 25.16 -14.10 -44.13
C ALA A 281 26.31 -14.27 -43.12
N SER A 282 26.53 -13.25 -42.30
CA SER A 282 27.49 -13.29 -41.19
C SER A 282 26.76 -13.28 -39.85
N ALA A 283 27.42 -13.70 -38.77
CA ALA A 283 26.81 -13.76 -37.44
C ALA A 283 27.65 -13.00 -36.40
N ARG A 284 26.99 -12.16 -35.60
CA ARG A 284 27.58 -11.46 -34.46
C ARG A 284 26.98 -11.99 -33.16
N VAL A 285 27.84 -12.42 -32.25
CA VAL A 285 27.42 -12.96 -30.94
C VAL A 285 27.58 -11.88 -29.88
N THR A 286 26.54 -11.68 -29.08
CA THR A 286 26.54 -10.77 -27.94
C THR A 286 26.16 -11.54 -26.69
N ASN A 287 27.05 -11.54 -25.70
CA ASN A 287 26.76 -12.10 -24.38
C ASN A 287 26.11 -11.01 -23.52
N PHE A 288 24.87 -11.22 -23.08
CA PHE A 288 24.16 -10.32 -22.16
C PHE A 288 24.27 -10.77 -20.69
N GLY A 289 25.08 -11.79 -20.41
CA GLY A 289 25.23 -12.40 -19.09
C GLY A 289 24.09 -13.37 -18.74
N CYS A 290 22.84 -13.01 -19.06
CA CYS A 290 21.67 -13.87 -18.81
C CYS A 290 21.26 -14.74 -20.02
N HIS A 291 21.67 -14.36 -21.23
CA HIS A 291 21.49 -15.13 -22.45
C HIS A 291 22.55 -14.71 -23.48
N VAL A 292 22.79 -15.59 -24.45
CA VAL A 292 23.60 -15.29 -25.62
C VAL A 292 22.66 -14.96 -26.76
N GLN A 293 22.83 -13.79 -27.39
CA GLN A 293 22.13 -13.38 -28.60
C GLN A 293 23.06 -13.54 -29.80
N VAL A 294 22.53 -14.01 -30.92
CA VAL A 294 23.24 -14.12 -32.19
C VAL A 294 22.46 -13.35 -33.25
N ASP A 295 23.04 -12.25 -33.72
CA ASP A 295 22.49 -11.43 -34.79
C ASP A 295 23.01 -11.93 -36.13
N ILE A 296 22.11 -12.29 -37.04
CA ILE A 296 22.42 -12.58 -38.44
C ILE A 296 22.47 -11.26 -39.22
N ILE A 297 23.58 -11.02 -39.92
CA ILE A 297 23.88 -9.79 -40.64
C ILE A 297 24.01 -10.09 -42.13
N GLU A 298 23.15 -9.46 -42.94
CA GLU A 298 23.21 -9.41 -44.40
C GLU A 298 23.37 -7.95 -44.84
N ASP A 299 24.27 -7.68 -45.78
CA ASP A 299 24.53 -6.32 -46.30
C ASP A 299 24.76 -5.27 -45.20
N GLY A 300 25.41 -5.68 -44.10
CA GLY A 300 25.68 -4.83 -42.93
C GLY A 300 24.47 -4.54 -42.03
N LYS A 301 23.31 -5.16 -42.27
CA LYS A 301 22.09 -5.00 -41.46
C LYS A 301 21.72 -6.29 -40.74
N VAL A 302 21.26 -6.16 -39.50
CA VAL A 302 20.70 -7.29 -38.76
C VAL A 302 19.35 -7.67 -39.38
N VAL A 303 19.24 -8.90 -39.88
CA VAL A 303 18.02 -9.42 -40.52
C VAL A 303 17.24 -10.37 -39.62
N VAL A 304 17.92 -11.03 -38.68
CA VAL A 304 17.33 -11.95 -37.69
C VAL A 304 18.17 -11.90 -36.42
N SER A 305 17.52 -11.94 -35.25
CA SER A 305 18.20 -12.10 -33.96
C SER A 305 17.71 -13.40 -33.30
N LEU A 306 18.65 -14.24 -32.89
CA LEU A 306 18.41 -15.54 -32.27
C LEU A 306 18.95 -15.54 -30.84
N THR A 307 18.36 -16.32 -29.95
CA THR A 307 18.98 -16.67 -28.66
C THR A 307 19.63 -18.05 -28.75
N TYR A 308 20.83 -18.18 -28.20
CA TYR A 308 21.56 -19.44 -28.10
C TYR A 308 21.49 -19.98 -26.66
N ARG A 309 21.02 -21.22 -26.50
CA ARG A 309 20.94 -21.92 -25.21
C ARG A 309 21.24 -23.41 -25.40
N GLN A 310 22.25 -23.91 -24.67
CA GLN A 310 22.56 -25.34 -24.58
C GLN A 310 22.69 -26.08 -25.94
N GLY A 311 23.34 -25.46 -26.93
CA GLY A 311 23.54 -26.08 -28.25
C GLY A 311 22.43 -25.80 -29.27
N GLU A 312 21.36 -25.13 -28.85
CA GLU A 312 20.21 -24.79 -29.70
C GLU A 312 20.05 -23.29 -29.90
N VAL A 313 19.50 -22.90 -31.05
CA VAL A 313 19.13 -21.52 -31.38
C VAL A 313 17.62 -21.38 -31.55
N GLN A 314 17.06 -20.28 -31.06
CA GLN A 314 15.63 -19.95 -31.17
C GLN A 314 15.46 -18.47 -31.55
N GLU A 315 14.42 -18.13 -32.30
CA GLU A 315 14.10 -16.73 -32.61
C GLU A 315 13.61 -15.99 -31.36
N ILE A 316 13.98 -14.72 -31.25
CA ILE A 316 13.56 -13.81 -30.18
C ILE A 316 12.35 -13.00 -30.63
#